data_AF-A0A8T4GC77-F1
#
_entry.id   AF-A0A8T4GC77-F1
#
_cell.length_a   1.000
_cell.length_b   1.000
_cell.length_c   1.000
_cell.angle_alpha   90.00
_cell.angle_beta   90.00
_cell.angle_gamma   90.00
#
_symmetry.space_group_name_H-M   'P 1'
#
loop_
_entity.id
_entity.type
_entity.pdbx_description
1 polymer ?
#
loop_
_entity_poly.entity_id
_entity_poly.type
_entity_poly.pdbx_seq_one_letter_code
_entity_poly.pdbx_strand_id
1 'polypeptide(L)'
;MLSTTLSATADSDADDDTSAVQLSLTVSNEGVDPLTLRFRTGQRADFIAHDADTGGQVWQHAEGRMFTQVLGSETLAPGESATYQGTWSDPPTGSYRVVGELAAEEHDATARTTVTVE
;
A
#
# COMPACT_ATOMS: atom_id res chain seq x y z
N MET A 1 14.29 13.72 4.05
CA MET A 1 12.83 13.85 3.86
C MET A 1 12.34 12.55 3.24
N LEU A 2 11.11 12.12 3.51
CA LEU A 2 10.54 10.96 2.83
C LEU A 2 9.70 11.40 1.64
N SER A 3 9.83 10.69 0.53
CA SER A 3 8.90 10.76 -0.59
C SER A 3 8.19 9.43 -0.72
N THR A 4 6.98 9.45 -1.28
CA THR A 4 6.14 8.26 -1.37
C THR A 4 5.37 8.25 -2.68
N THR A 5 5.42 7.11 -3.35
CA THR A 5 4.67 6.86 -4.57
C THR A 5 3.87 5.58 -4.42
N LEU A 6 2.68 5.56 -5.02
CA LEU A 6 1.81 4.38 -5.05
C LEU A 6 1.46 4.08 -6.50
N SER A 7 1.64 2.83 -6.89
CA SER A 7 1.13 2.29 -8.14
C SER A 7 0.12 1.18 -7.86
N ALA A 8 -0.89 1.10 -8.72
CA ALA A 8 -1.88 0.04 -8.74
C ALA A 8 -2.02 -0.48 -10.17
N THR A 9 -2.05 -1.79 -10.33
CA THR A 9 -2.26 -2.46 -11.61
C THR A 9 -3.37 -3.47 -11.44
N ALA A 10 -4.39 -3.43 -12.31
CA ALA A 10 -5.39 -4.48 -12.39
C ALA A 10 -4.91 -5.54 -13.39
N ASP A 11 -4.89 -6.79 -12.96
CA ASP A 11 -4.61 -7.96 -13.78
C ASP A 11 -5.84 -8.87 -13.72
N SER A 12 -6.34 -9.30 -14.88
CA SER A 12 -7.49 -10.21 -14.99
C SER A 12 -7.00 -11.55 -15.51
N ASP A 13 -7.32 -12.63 -14.80
CA ASP A 13 -7.00 -13.98 -15.27
C ASP A 13 -8.11 -14.45 -16.22
N ALA A 14 -7.78 -14.62 -17.50
CA ALA A 14 -8.74 -14.95 -18.54
C ALA A 14 -9.31 -16.38 -18.40
N ASP A 15 -8.67 -17.24 -17.59
CA ASP A 15 -9.06 -18.63 -17.43
C ASP A 15 -10.00 -18.85 -16.22
N ASP A 16 -10.03 -17.95 -15.23
CA ASP A 16 -10.76 -18.16 -13.96
C ASP A 16 -11.80 -17.06 -13.64
N ASP A 17 -12.07 -16.12 -14.57
CA ASP A 17 -12.95 -14.95 -14.37
C ASP A 17 -12.61 -14.10 -13.11
N THR A 18 -11.44 -14.33 -12.50
CA THR A 18 -10.98 -13.62 -11.31
C THR A 18 -10.08 -12.47 -11.71
N SER A 19 -10.37 -11.29 -11.16
CA SER A 19 -9.48 -10.13 -11.28
C SER A 19 -8.68 -9.94 -10.00
N ALA A 20 -7.50 -9.35 -10.10
CA ALA A 20 -6.68 -8.96 -8.96
C ALA A 20 -6.09 -7.59 -9.21
N VAL A 21 -6.10 -6.73 -8.17
CA VAL A 21 -5.37 -5.47 -8.20
C VAL A 21 -4.11 -5.60 -7.35
N GLN A 22 -2.97 -5.47 -8.01
CA GLN A 22 -1.65 -5.44 -7.41
C GLN A 22 -1.28 -4.01 -7.02
N LEU A 23 -0.93 -3.82 -5.75
CA LEU A 23 -0.60 -2.53 -5.15
C LEU A 23 0.85 -2.52 -4.71
N SER A 24 1.56 -1.44 -5.03
CA SER A 24 2.96 -1.23 -4.64
C SER A 24 3.15 0.19 -4.11
N LEU A 25 3.40 0.31 -2.81
CA LEU A 25 3.77 1.55 -2.13
C LEU A 25 5.29 1.62 -2.01
N THR A 26 5.92 2.57 -2.68
CA THR A 26 7.35 2.82 -2.58
C THR A 26 7.59 4.04 -1.71
N VAL A 27 8.40 3.87 -0.66
CA VAL A 27 8.84 4.92 0.25
C VAL A 27 10.35 5.13 0.05
N SER A 28 10.74 6.38 -0.22
CA SER A 28 12.12 6.74 -0.55
C SER A 28 12.68 7.75 0.44
N ASN A 29 13.91 7.51 0.93
CA ASN A 29 14.63 8.49 1.72
C ASN A 29 15.38 9.47 0.80
N GLU A 30 14.80 10.66 0.59
CA GLU A 30 15.42 11.76 -0.15
C GLU A 30 16.28 12.67 0.75
N GLY A 31 16.46 12.29 2.02
CA GLY A 31 17.35 12.97 2.95
C GLY A 31 18.84 12.67 2.67
N VAL A 32 19.69 13.41 3.36
CA VAL A 32 21.15 13.20 3.36
C VAL A 32 21.61 12.29 4.51
N ASP A 33 20.73 12.04 5.48
CA ASP A 33 20.97 11.17 6.63
C ASP A 33 20.15 9.87 6.51
N PRO A 34 20.64 8.74 7.05
CA PRO A 34 19.86 7.52 7.16
C PRO A 34 18.58 7.74 7.97
N LEU A 35 17.50 7.08 7.57
CA LEU A 35 16.19 7.16 8.22
C LEU A 35 15.73 5.76 8.64
N THR A 36 15.38 5.61 9.91
CA THR A 36 14.90 4.33 10.46
C THR A 36 13.38 4.35 10.60
N LEU A 37 12.71 3.52 9.81
CA LEU A 37 11.30 3.19 9.95
C LEU A 37 11.13 2.19 11.09
N ARG A 38 10.21 2.46 12.01
CA ARG A 38 9.91 1.60 13.16
C ARG A 38 8.46 1.15 13.09
N PHE A 39 8.18 -0.10 13.41
CA PHE A 39 6.85 -0.68 13.27
C PHE A 39 6.45 -1.39 14.57
N ARG A 40 5.20 -1.19 14.99
CA ARG A 40 4.64 -1.81 16.21
C ARG A 40 4.27 -3.28 16.04
N THR A 41 4.07 -3.72 14.81
CA THR A 41 3.66 -5.08 14.47
C THR A 41 4.39 -5.53 13.19
N GLY A 42 4.11 -6.75 12.73
CA GLY A 42 4.56 -7.24 11.43
C GLY A 42 3.95 -6.51 10.23
N GLN A 43 2.96 -5.63 10.43
CA GLN A 43 2.38 -4.81 9.36
C GLN A 43 3.39 -3.74 8.92
N ARG A 44 3.61 -3.64 7.60
CA ARG A 44 4.51 -2.63 7.01
C ARG A 44 3.76 -1.51 6.32
N ALA A 45 2.72 -1.86 5.57
CA ALA A 45 1.83 -0.90 4.94
C ALA A 45 0.39 -1.39 5.04
N ASP A 46 -0.54 -0.45 4.91
CA ASP A 46 -1.94 -0.73 4.65
C ASP A 46 -2.36 -0.11 3.31
N PHE A 47 -3.43 -0.66 2.75
CA PHE A 47 -4.02 -0.14 1.52
C PHE A 47 -5.52 -0.10 1.67
N ILE A 48 -6.13 1.02 1.31
CA ILE A 48 -7.57 1.22 1.43
C ILE A 48 -8.08 1.64 0.06
N ALA A 49 -9.08 0.92 -0.45
CA ALA A 49 -9.76 1.26 -1.68
C ALA A 49 -11.08 1.95 -1.35
N HIS A 50 -11.32 3.06 -2.03
CA HIS A 50 -12.57 3.80 -2.03
C HIS A 50 -13.16 3.78 -3.42
N ASP A 51 -14.47 3.60 -3.51
CA ASP A 51 -15.23 3.84 -4.72
C ASP A 51 -14.98 5.28 -5.20
N ALA A 52 -14.61 5.45 -6.48
CA ALA A 52 -14.15 6.74 -6.99
C ALA A 52 -15.28 7.78 -7.10
N ASP A 53 -16.53 7.34 -7.26
CA ASP A 53 -17.68 8.21 -7.47
C ASP A 53 -18.33 8.63 -6.14
N THR A 54 -18.52 7.66 -5.23
CA THR A 54 -19.20 7.85 -3.95
C THR A 54 -18.24 8.16 -2.80
N GLY A 55 -16.96 7.80 -2.92
CA GLY A 55 -15.95 7.91 -1.87
C GLY A 55 -16.07 6.88 -0.74
N GLY A 56 -17.03 5.96 -0.82
CA GLY A 56 -17.22 4.91 0.17
C GLY A 56 -16.04 3.94 0.19
N GLN A 57 -15.55 3.59 1.38
CA GLN A 57 -14.56 2.52 1.53
C GLN A 57 -15.18 1.19 1.08
N VAL A 58 -14.51 0.50 0.16
CA VAL A 58 -14.94 -0.79 -0.39
C VAL A 58 -14.08 -1.94 0.09
N TRP A 59 -12.82 -1.68 0.42
CA TRP A 59 -11.87 -2.70 0.84
C TRP A 59 -10.71 -2.09 1.62
N GLN A 60 -10.14 -2.87 2.54
CA GLN A 60 -8.92 -2.52 3.27
C GLN A 60 -8.03 -3.76 3.41
N HIS A 61 -6.75 -3.62 3.08
CA HIS A 61 -5.79 -4.71 3.07
C HIS A 61 -5.61 -5.35 4.44
N ALA A 62 -5.54 -4.54 5.50
CA ALA A 62 -5.40 -5.03 6.86
C ALA A 62 -6.66 -5.73 7.41
N GLU A 63 -7.84 -5.53 6.80
CA GLU A 63 -9.08 -6.11 7.31
C GLU A 63 -9.01 -7.64 7.27
N GLY A 64 -9.32 -8.28 8.41
CA GLY A 64 -9.27 -9.73 8.54
C GLY A 64 -7.87 -10.35 8.54
N ARG A 65 -6.78 -9.57 8.40
CA ARG A 65 -5.41 -10.08 8.46
C ARG A 65 -4.86 -10.04 9.88
N MET A 66 -4.18 -11.11 10.28
CA MET A 66 -3.41 -11.14 11.52
C MET A 66 -1.96 -10.74 11.25
N PHE A 67 -1.47 -9.76 12.01
CA PHE A 67 -0.07 -9.39 12.00
C PHE A 67 0.60 -9.83 13.30
N THR A 68 1.83 -10.33 13.20
CA THR A 68 2.63 -10.70 14.38
C THR A 68 2.83 -9.48 15.27
N GLN A 69 2.75 -9.67 16.58
CA GLN A 69 2.93 -8.59 17.56
C GLN A 69 4.41 -8.41 17.90
N VAL A 70 5.25 -8.30 16.86
CA VAL A 70 6.70 -8.17 16.97
C VAL A 70 7.11 -6.82 16.42
N LEU A 71 7.84 -6.06 17.23
CA LEU A 71 8.43 -4.79 16.80
C LEU A 71 9.43 -5.04 15.67
N GLY A 72 9.40 -4.20 14.65
CA GLY A 72 10.36 -4.26 13.54
C GLY A 72 10.96 -2.89 13.26
N SER A 73 12.17 -2.90 12.70
CA SER A 73 12.82 -1.69 12.22
C SER A 73 13.48 -1.95 10.87
N GLU A 74 13.43 -0.96 10.00
CA GLU A 74 14.08 -0.95 8.69
C GLU A 74 14.78 0.39 8.52
N THR A 75 16.04 0.41 8.08
CA THR A 75 16.78 1.66 7.89
C THR A 75 17.02 1.86 6.40
N LEU A 76 16.57 3.01 5.89
CA LEU A 76 16.82 3.48 4.54
C LEU A 76 18.02 4.43 4.54
N ALA A 77 19.09 4.07 3.85
CA ALA A 77 20.20 4.96 3.56
C ALA A 77 19.74 6.16 2.70
N PRO A 78 20.54 7.24 2.61
CA PRO A 78 20.28 8.34 1.68
C PRO A 78 20.10 7.83 0.24
N GLY A 79 18.97 8.15 -0.39
CA GLY A 79 18.59 7.70 -1.73
C GLY A 79 18.03 6.27 -1.80
N GLU A 80 18.00 5.53 -0.69
CA GLU A 80 17.41 4.19 -0.66
C GLU A 80 15.88 4.24 -0.63
N SER A 81 15.26 3.19 -1.15
CA SER A 81 13.80 3.04 -1.17
C SER A 81 13.39 1.62 -0.76
N ALA A 82 12.25 1.53 -0.09
CA ALA A 82 11.57 0.28 0.22
C ALA A 82 10.22 0.23 -0.48
N THR A 83 9.83 -0.95 -0.97
CA THR A 83 8.54 -1.17 -1.62
C THR A 83 7.73 -2.20 -0.84
N TYR A 84 6.52 -1.81 -0.46
CA TYR A 84 5.56 -2.65 0.25
C TYR A 84 4.41 -2.99 -0.70
N GLN A 85 3.99 -4.25 -0.70
CA GLN A 85 3.01 -4.76 -1.66
C GLN A 85 1.73 -5.20 -0.97
N GLY A 86 0.62 -5.11 -1.68
CA GLY A 86 -0.69 -5.62 -1.29
C GLY A 86 -1.44 -6.13 -2.51
N THR A 87 -2.33 -7.10 -2.29
CA THR A 87 -3.20 -7.66 -3.34
C THR A 87 -4.64 -7.53 -2.90
N TRP A 88 -5.45 -6.90 -3.74
CA TRP A 88 -6.90 -6.94 -3.64
C TRP A 88 -7.41 -7.98 -4.64
N SER A 89 -7.75 -9.15 -4.13
CA SER A 89 -8.27 -10.26 -4.92
C SER A 89 -9.77 -10.09 -5.16
N ASP A 90 -10.19 -10.41 -6.38
CA ASP A 90 -11.57 -10.36 -6.87
C ASP A 90 -12.30 -9.04 -6.56
N PRO A 91 -11.72 -7.87 -6.93
CA PRO A 91 -12.40 -6.61 -6.77
C PRO A 91 -13.63 -6.55 -7.69
N PRO A 92 -14.75 -5.93 -7.25
CA PRO A 92 -15.84 -5.64 -8.15
C PRO A 92 -15.37 -4.76 -9.32
N THR A 93 -16.07 -4.84 -10.45
CA THR A 93 -15.83 -3.94 -11.57
C THR A 93 -16.20 -2.51 -11.21
N GLY A 94 -15.37 -1.55 -11.63
CA GLY A 94 -15.53 -0.16 -11.27
C GLY A 94 -14.24 0.63 -11.23
N SER A 95 -14.34 1.90 -10.85
CA SER A 95 -13.19 2.78 -10.65
C SER A 95 -12.98 3.05 -9.17
N TYR A 96 -11.74 2.96 -8.74
CA TYR A 96 -11.37 3.06 -7.33
C TYR A 96 -10.22 4.02 -7.11
N ARG A 97 -10.33 4.83 -6.06
CA ARG A 97 -9.19 5.55 -5.47
C ARG A 97 -8.57 4.64 -4.42
N VAL A 98 -7.31 4.28 -4.62
CA VAL A 98 -6.54 3.52 -3.62
C VAL A 98 -5.60 4.46 -2.89
N VAL A 99 -5.57 4.34 -1.56
CA VAL A 99 -4.63 5.02 -0.67
C VAL A 99 -3.74 3.96 -0.05
N GLY A 100 -2.42 4.16 -0.13
CA GLY A 100 -1.42 3.34 0.52
C GLY A 100 -0.80 4.13 1.66
N GLU A 101 -0.69 3.51 2.83
CA GLU A 101 -0.21 4.13 4.05
C GLU A 101 0.91 3.30 4.67
N LEU A 102 2.03 3.95 5.00
CA LEU A 102 3.11 3.32 5.74
C LEU A 102 2.71 3.16 7.20
N ALA A 103 2.87 1.96 7.76
CA ALA A 103 2.53 1.66 9.15
C ALA A 103 3.66 2.04 10.14
N ALA A 104 4.63 2.84 9.71
CA ALA A 104 5.78 3.20 10.51
C ALA A 104 5.39 4.25 11.57
N GLU A 105 5.91 4.08 12.79
CA GLU A 105 5.79 5.07 13.85
C GLU A 105 6.52 6.36 13.48
N GLU A 106 5.95 7.50 13.88
CA GLU A 106 6.57 8.82 13.76
C GLU A 106 6.86 9.27 12.31
N HIS A 107 6.41 8.49 11.33
CA HIS A 107 6.57 8.75 9.90
C HIS A 107 5.25 8.59 9.16
N ASP A 108 4.58 9.71 8.92
CA ASP A 108 3.38 9.76 8.08
C ASP A 108 3.78 9.78 6.61
N ALA A 109 3.74 8.62 5.96
CA ALA A 109 4.00 8.46 4.53
C ALA A 109 2.77 7.84 3.86
N THR A 110 2.14 8.59 2.96
CA THR A 110 0.94 8.20 2.24
C THR A 110 1.03 8.58 0.78
N ALA A 111 0.51 7.73 -0.09
CA ALA A 111 0.33 8.03 -1.50
C ALA A 111 -1.00 7.48 -1.99
N ARG A 112 -1.49 8.04 -3.11
CA ARG A 112 -2.78 7.70 -3.68
C ARG A 112 -2.69 7.52 -5.18
N THR A 113 -3.47 6.59 -5.70
CA THR A 113 -3.59 6.31 -7.12
C THR A 113 -5.05 5.98 -7.46
N THR A 114 -5.33 5.83 -8.74
CA THR A 114 -6.63 5.39 -9.25
C THR A 114 -6.43 4.14 -10.10
N VAL A 115 -7.35 3.19 -9.98
CA VAL A 115 -7.37 1.97 -10.77
C VAL A 115 -8.79 1.71 -11.27
N THR A 116 -8.90 1.15 -12.47
CA THR A 116 -10.17 0.69 -13.03
C THR A 116 -10.08 -0.83 -13.20
N VAL A 117 -11.13 -1.53 -12.76
CA VAL A 117 -11.32 -2.96 -12.92
C VAL A 117 -12.44 -3.17 -13.92
N GLU A 118 -12.19 -3.96 -14.97
CA GLU A 118 -13.09 -4.21 -16.10
C GLU A 118 -13.60 -5.65 -16.13
#